data_AF-A0A8T5VNU5-F1
#
_entry.id   AF-A0A8T5VNU5-F1
#
_cell.length_a   1.000
_cell.length_b   1.000
_cell.length_c   1.000
_cell.angle_alpha   90.00
_cell.angle_beta   90.00
_cell.angle_gamma   90.00
#
_symmetry.space_group_name_H-M   'P 1'
#
loop_
_entity.id
_entity.type
_entity.pdbx_description
1 polymer ?
#
loop_
_entity_poly.entity_id
_entity_poly.type
_entity_poly.pdbx_seq_one_letter_code
_entity_poly.pdbx_strand_id
1 'polypeptide(L)'
;MTAVLRRLAPPSLNQQLRAAPAMTRPLMLGIIDQACRRFPSRGRSERSARIMRLVDAEAWTDAALALIEFELPLWQVRRVAYDEGEWHCALSRERELPDWLDAAVEARHADLALALLSAFIEVQALAVEASRPSVPTVRPAPDPLYQPVACENFS
;
A
#
# COMPACT_ATOMS: atom_id res chain seq x y z
N MET A 1 20.50 -2.84 25.67
CA MET A 1 19.50 -3.94 25.57
C MET A 1 18.49 -3.76 24.41
N THR A 2 18.80 -2.97 23.38
CA THR A 2 17.88 -2.66 22.26
C THR A 2 18.14 -3.44 20.97
N ALA A 3 19.31 -4.08 20.84
CA ALA A 3 19.70 -4.78 19.61
C ALA A 3 19.09 -6.19 19.45
N VAL A 4 18.71 -6.86 20.54
CA VAL A 4 18.14 -8.21 20.51
C VAL A 4 16.65 -8.18 20.12
N LEU A 5 15.91 -7.17 20.57
CA LEU A 5 14.48 -7.02 20.24
C LEU A 5 14.22 -6.69 18.76
N ARG A 6 15.16 -6.00 18.08
CA ARG A 6 15.06 -5.77 16.62
C ARG A 6 15.15 -7.06 15.79
N ARG A 7 15.81 -8.11 16.29
CA ARG A 7 15.88 -9.42 15.59
C ARG A 7 14.60 -10.24 15.70
N LEU A 8 13.71 -9.88 16.62
CA LEU A 8 12.43 -10.55 16.86
C LEU A 8 11.25 -9.79 16.24
N ALA A 9 11.50 -8.66 15.57
CA ALA A 9 10.46 -7.95 14.84
C ALA A 9 10.01 -8.83 13.66
N PRO A 10 8.70 -9.03 13.46
CA PRO A 10 8.22 -9.75 12.29
C PRO A 10 8.76 -9.06 11.02
N PRO A 11 9.21 -9.82 10.01
CA PRO A 11 9.64 -9.24 8.74
C PRO A 11 8.53 -8.35 8.21
N SER A 12 8.89 -7.19 7.64
CA SER A 12 7.91 -6.31 7.02
C SER A 12 7.11 -7.09 5.97
N LEU A 13 5.86 -6.70 5.73
CA LEU A 13 5.01 -7.41 4.77
C LEU A 13 5.67 -7.52 3.39
N ASN A 14 6.40 -6.49 2.94
CA ASN A 14 7.21 -6.54 1.72
C ASN A 14 8.33 -7.59 1.76
N GLN A 15 9.01 -7.75 2.89
CA GLN A 15 10.03 -8.80 3.02
C GLN A 15 9.39 -10.20 2.99
N GLN A 16 8.19 -10.35 3.55
CA GLN A 16 7.43 -11.61 3.48
C GLN A 16 7.03 -11.94 2.05
N LEU A 17 6.53 -10.96 1.28
CA LEU A 17 6.18 -11.17 -0.12
C LEU A 17 7.38 -11.57 -0.97
N ARG A 18 8.53 -10.89 -0.80
CA ARG A 18 9.76 -11.20 -1.55
C ARG A 18 10.34 -12.57 -1.25
N ALA A 19 10.12 -13.09 -0.04
CA ALA A 19 10.62 -14.41 0.36
C ALA A 19 9.63 -15.54 0.01
N ALA A 20 8.38 -15.22 -0.31
CA ALA A 20 7.37 -16.22 -0.63
C ALA A 20 7.57 -16.72 -2.07
N PRO A 21 7.64 -18.04 -2.30
CA PRO A 21 7.80 -18.56 -3.66
C PRO A 21 6.54 -18.38 -4.52
N ALA A 22 5.36 -18.34 -3.90
CA ALA A 22 4.06 -18.18 -4.54
C ALA A 22 3.04 -17.60 -3.56
N MET A 23 1.94 -17.06 -4.09
CA MET A 23 0.84 -16.58 -3.27
C MET A 23 0.12 -17.73 -2.56
N THR A 24 -0.27 -17.50 -1.30
CA THR A 24 -1.00 -18.48 -0.48
C THR A 24 -2.14 -17.83 0.30
N ARG A 25 -3.16 -18.61 0.67
CA ARG A 25 -4.30 -18.12 1.45
C ARG A 25 -3.90 -17.43 2.76
N PRO A 26 -3.02 -17.99 3.62
CA PRO A 26 -2.62 -17.32 4.86
C PRO A 26 -1.92 -15.99 4.62
N LEU A 27 -1.09 -15.90 3.58
CA LEU A 27 -0.40 -14.67 3.22
C LEU A 27 -1.39 -13.62 2.68
N MET A 28 -2.36 -14.02 1.85
CA MET A 28 -3.40 -13.11 1.35
C MET A 28 -4.25 -12.53 2.48
N LEU A 29 -4.68 -13.38 3.42
CA LEU A 29 -5.43 -12.93 4.60
C LEU A 29 -4.57 -12.02 5.49
N GLY A 30 -3.28 -12.30 5.62
CA GLY A 30 -2.34 -11.43 6.32
C GLY A 30 -2.21 -10.05 5.68
N ILE A 31 -2.21 -9.96 4.35
CA ILE A 31 -2.22 -8.68 3.62
C ILE A 31 -3.54 -7.93 3.84
N ILE A 32 -4.68 -8.63 3.78
CA ILE A 32 -6.00 -8.02 4.03
C ILE A 32 -6.04 -7.42 5.43
N ASP A 33 -5.59 -8.16 6.44
CA ASP A 33 -5.61 -7.71 7.84
C ASP A 33 -4.64 -6.54 8.11
N GLN A 34 -3.43 -6.57 7.53
CA GLN A 34 -2.37 -5.61 7.85
C GLN A 34 -2.36 -4.37 6.95
N ALA A 35 -2.72 -4.50 5.68
CA ALA A 35 -2.56 -3.45 4.67
C ALA A 35 -3.88 -2.83 4.21
N CYS A 36 -5.03 -3.46 4.46
CA CYS A 36 -6.31 -3.00 3.89
C CYS A 36 -7.16 -2.30 4.96
N ARG A 37 -7.13 -0.96 4.94
CA ARG A 37 -7.84 -0.13 5.94
C ARG A 37 -9.32 0.04 5.62
N ARG A 38 -9.70 -0.05 4.34
CA ARG A 38 -11.09 0.10 3.89
C ARG A 38 -11.84 -1.23 3.90
N PHE A 39 -11.12 -2.34 4.06
CA PHE A 39 -11.71 -3.66 4.15
C PHE A 39 -12.47 -3.82 5.47
N PRO A 40 -13.79 -4.02 5.43
CA PRO A 40 -14.59 -4.00 6.63
C PRO A 40 -14.32 -5.25 7.47
N SER A 41 -13.88 -5.06 8.72
CA SER A 41 -13.67 -6.15 9.67
C SER A 41 -14.98 -6.82 10.12
N ARG A 42 -16.14 -6.12 10.02
CA ARG A 42 -17.43 -6.60 10.57
C ARG A 42 -18.70 -6.32 9.74
N GLY A 43 -18.59 -5.85 8.50
CA GLY A 43 -19.75 -5.60 7.62
C GLY A 43 -19.41 -5.84 6.16
N ARG A 44 -19.75 -7.02 5.63
CA ARG A 44 -19.39 -7.37 4.25
C ARG A 44 -20.17 -6.49 3.27
N SER A 45 -19.48 -5.58 2.59
CA SER A 45 -20.01 -5.05 1.34
C SER A 45 -20.02 -6.17 0.30
N GLU A 46 -20.88 -6.09 -0.72
CA GLU A 46 -20.90 -7.08 -1.81
C GLU A 46 -19.50 -7.22 -2.45
N ARG A 47 -18.77 -6.10 -2.56
CA ARG A 47 -17.42 -6.04 -3.11
C ARG A 47 -16.40 -6.77 -2.22
N SER A 48 -16.44 -6.60 -0.90
CA SER A 48 -15.57 -7.35 0.01
C SER A 48 -15.91 -8.84 0.05
N ALA A 49 -17.19 -9.20 -0.06
CA ALA A 49 -17.62 -10.59 -0.20
C ALA A 49 -17.12 -11.22 -1.51
N ARG A 50 -17.12 -10.47 -2.62
CA ARG A 50 -16.53 -10.91 -3.89
C ARG A 50 -15.04 -11.19 -3.75
N ILE A 51 -14.28 -10.31 -3.10
CA ILE A 51 -12.85 -10.53 -2.85
C ILE A 51 -12.63 -11.81 -2.05
N MET A 52 -13.37 -12.03 -0.97
CA MET A 52 -13.25 -13.26 -0.18
C MET A 52 -13.58 -14.52 -0.98
N ARG A 53 -14.56 -14.48 -1.90
CA ARG A 53 -14.84 -15.62 -2.80
C ARG A 53 -13.69 -15.92 -3.75
N LEU A 54 -12.99 -14.89 -4.26
CA LEU A 54 -11.80 -15.07 -5.08
C LEU A 54 -10.65 -15.69 -4.25
N VAL A 55 -10.51 -15.27 -2.98
CA VAL A 55 -9.55 -15.85 -2.04
C VAL A 55 -9.86 -17.32 -1.75
N ASP A 56 -11.13 -17.65 -1.54
CA ASP A 56 -11.56 -19.03 -1.27
C ASP A 56 -11.42 -19.93 -2.52
N ALA A 57 -11.51 -19.35 -3.72
CA ALA A 57 -11.28 -20.04 -4.99
C ALA A 57 -9.79 -20.06 -5.41
N GLU A 58 -8.88 -19.53 -4.59
CA GLU A 58 -7.45 -19.40 -4.90
C GLU A 58 -7.15 -18.63 -6.20
N ALA A 59 -8.08 -17.77 -6.62
CA ALA A 59 -7.93 -16.88 -7.77
C ALA A 59 -7.08 -15.66 -7.39
N TRP A 60 -5.80 -15.89 -7.10
CA TRP A 60 -4.91 -14.91 -6.46
C TRP A 60 -4.74 -13.62 -7.24
N THR A 61 -4.55 -13.72 -8.55
CA THR A 61 -4.41 -12.54 -9.43
C THR A 61 -5.67 -11.70 -9.43
N ASP A 62 -6.84 -12.33 -9.59
CA ASP A 62 -8.12 -11.63 -9.58
C ASP A 62 -8.43 -11.02 -8.21
N ALA A 63 -8.10 -11.74 -7.14
CA ALA A 63 -8.22 -11.24 -5.78
C ALA A 63 -7.33 -10.00 -5.56
N ALA A 64 -6.08 -10.03 -6.03
CA ALA A 64 -5.16 -8.90 -5.95
C ALA A 64 -5.66 -7.67 -6.73
N LEU A 65 -6.13 -7.87 -7.97
CA LEU A 65 -6.70 -6.79 -8.78
C LEU A 65 -7.95 -6.18 -8.11
N ALA A 66 -8.86 -7.02 -7.63
CA ALA A 66 -10.06 -6.56 -6.92
C ALA A 66 -9.71 -5.81 -5.62
N LEU A 67 -8.64 -6.21 -4.94
CA LEU A 67 -8.10 -5.52 -3.76
C LEU A 67 -7.53 -4.14 -4.12
N ILE A 68 -6.74 -4.03 -5.18
CA ILE A 68 -6.18 -2.77 -5.67
C ILE A 68 -7.31 -1.79 -6.01
N GLU A 69 -8.31 -2.22 -6.79
CA GLU A 69 -9.47 -1.39 -7.13
C GLU A 69 -10.25 -0.91 -5.89
N PHE A 70 -10.31 -1.75 -4.86
CA PHE A 70 -11.08 -1.48 -3.66
C PHE A 70 -10.35 -0.52 -2.70
N GLU A 71 -9.06 -0.78 -2.43
CA GLU A 71 -8.27 0.00 -1.47
C GLU A 71 -7.65 1.26 -2.10
N LEU A 72 -7.32 1.22 -3.39
CA LEU A 72 -6.61 2.29 -4.10
C LEU A 72 -7.43 2.85 -5.29
N PRO A 73 -8.58 3.52 -5.06
CA PRO A 73 -9.47 3.94 -6.15
C PRO A 73 -8.87 4.99 -7.11
N LEU A 74 -7.78 5.65 -6.71
CA LEU A 74 -7.06 6.61 -7.55
C LEU A 74 -5.86 5.98 -8.25
N TRP A 75 -5.54 4.72 -7.98
CA TRP A 75 -4.44 4.01 -8.61
C TRP A 75 -4.97 2.93 -9.54
N GLN A 76 -4.27 2.70 -10.63
CA GLN A 76 -4.61 1.71 -11.64
C GLN A 76 -3.37 0.92 -12.04
N VAL A 77 -3.58 -0.31 -12.50
CA VAL A 77 -2.51 -1.10 -13.11
C VAL A 77 -2.17 -0.51 -14.48
N ARG A 78 -0.95 0.02 -14.61
CA ARG A 78 -0.44 0.63 -15.85
C ARG A 78 0.27 -0.41 -16.72
N ARG A 79 1.11 -1.23 -16.12
CA ARG A 79 1.94 -2.23 -16.81
C ARG A 79 1.92 -3.55 -16.07
N VAL A 80 1.74 -4.62 -16.83
CA VAL A 80 2.05 -6.00 -16.43
C VAL A 80 2.88 -6.58 -17.56
N ALA A 81 4.14 -6.88 -17.28
CA ALA A 81 5.07 -7.46 -18.23
C ALA A 81 5.75 -8.68 -17.60
N TYR A 82 6.08 -9.67 -18.42
CA TYR A 82 6.89 -10.81 -17.98
C TYR A 82 8.24 -10.72 -18.68
N ASP A 83 9.30 -10.65 -17.90
CA ASP A 83 10.68 -10.52 -18.39
C ASP A 83 11.64 -11.25 -17.45
N GLU A 84 12.67 -11.90 -18.02
CA GLU A 84 13.73 -12.61 -17.29
C GLU A 84 13.27 -13.57 -16.17
N GLY A 85 12.08 -14.16 -16.30
CA GLY A 85 11.54 -15.08 -15.30
C GLY A 85 10.67 -14.43 -14.22
N GLU A 86 10.48 -13.11 -14.28
CA GLU A 86 9.71 -12.33 -13.31
C GLU A 86 8.59 -11.54 -13.96
N TRP A 87 7.51 -11.35 -13.20
CA TRP A 87 6.46 -10.39 -13.51
C TRP A 87 6.86 -9.02 -12.99
N HIS A 88 6.77 -8.02 -13.85
CA HIS A 88 6.97 -6.60 -13.54
C HIS A 88 5.61 -5.90 -13.58
N CYS A 89 5.17 -5.38 -12.44
CA CYS A 89 3.90 -4.68 -12.28
C CYS A 89 4.14 -3.22 -11.92
N ALA A 90 3.42 -2.31 -12.57
CA ALA A 90 3.46 -0.88 -12.28
C ALA A 90 2.06 -0.35 -11.96
N LEU A 91 1.91 0.35 -10.84
CA LEU A 91 0.71 1.06 -10.44
C LEU A 91 0.92 2.56 -10.64
N SER A 92 -0.07 3.24 -11.20
CA SER A 92 -0.02 4.70 -11.43
C SER A 92 -1.37 5.35 -11.16
N ARG A 93 -1.35 6.64 -10.81
CA ARG A 93 -2.55 7.49 -10.76
C ARG A 93 -2.84 8.18 -12.09
N GLU A 94 -1.85 8.29 -12.96
CA GLU A 94 -1.86 9.13 -14.16
C GLU A 94 -1.45 8.30 -15.39
N ARG A 95 -2.33 7.39 -15.80
CA ARG A 95 -2.07 6.43 -16.89
C ARG A 95 -1.64 7.10 -18.21
N GLU A 96 -2.13 8.30 -18.49
CA GLU A 96 -1.88 8.99 -19.76
C GLU A 96 -0.52 9.71 -19.82
N LEU A 97 0.17 9.85 -18.69
CA LEU A 97 1.48 10.50 -18.70
C LEU A 97 2.56 9.58 -19.25
N PRO A 98 3.56 10.10 -19.99
CA PRO A 98 4.76 9.35 -20.33
C PRO A 98 5.48 8.81 -19.09
N ASP A 99 6.17 7.68 -19.22
CA ASP A 99 6.85 7.01 -18.09
C ASP A 99 7.82 7.94 -17.32
N TRP A 100 8.48 8.86 -18.03
CA TRP A 100 9.44 9.80 -17.42
C TRP A 100 8.78 10.90 -16.57
N LEU A 101 7.46 11.11 -16.72
CA LEU A 101 6.69 12.10 -15.97
C LEU A 101 5.75 11.44 -14.96
N ASP A 102 5.51 10.14 -15.07
CA ASP A 102 4.65 9.39 -14.18
C ASP A 102 5.39 8.99 -12.89
N ALA A 103 4.74 9.21 -11.74
CA ALA A 103 5.19 8.73 -10.45
C ALA A 103 4.66 7.29 -10.20
N ALA A 104 4.93 6.38 -11.14
CA ALA A 104 4.52 4.99 -11.03
C ALA A 104 5.26 4.26 -9.91
N VAL A 105 4.56 3.36 -9.23
CA VAL A 105 5.14 2.44 -8.25
C VAL A 105 5.31 1.09 -8.93
N GLU A 106 6.55 0.63 -8.99
CA GLU A 106 6.91 -0.63 -9.63
C GLU A 106 7.28 -1.70 -8.60
N ALA A 107 6.87 -2.94 -8.85
CA ALA A 107 7.35 -4.11 -8.15
C ALA A 107 7.51 -5.30 -9.09
N ARG A 108 8.35 -6.25 -8.68
CA ARG A 108 8.59 -7.47 -9.45
C ARG A 108 8.61 -8.71 -8.57
N HIS A 109 8.17 -9.82 -9.15
CA HIS A 109 8.18 -11.13 -8.50
C HIS A 109 8.00 -12.26 -9.52
N ALA A 110 8.53 -13.46 -9.26
CA ALA A 110 8.30 -14.64 -10.10
C ALA A 110 6.83 -15.07 -10.20
N ASP A 111 6.02 -14.69 -9.22
CA ASP A 111 4.57 -14.92 -9.13
C ASP A 111 3.82 -13.60 -9.37
N LEU A 112 2.85 -13.60 -10.31
CA LEU A 112 2.14 -12.40 -10.73
C LEU A 112 1.34 -11.74 -9.58
N ALA A 113 0.65 -12.54 -8.75
CA ALA A 113 -0.13 -12.00 -7.66
C ALA A 113 0.78 -11.33 -6.62
N LEU A 114 1.93 -11.92 -6.33
CA LEU A 114 2.94 -11.32 -5.46
C LEU A 114 3.58 -10.06 -6.06
N ALA A 115 3.77 -9.99 -7.37
CA ALA A 115 4.24 -8.76 -8.04
C ALA A 115 3.22 -7.62 -7.88
N LEU A 116 1.93 -7.90 -8.12
CA LEU A 116 0.84 -6.93 -7.94
C LEU A 116 0.72 -6.48 -6.47
N LEU A 117 0.74 -7.42 -5.53
CA LEU A 117 0.58 -7.13 -4.10
C LEU A 117 1.80 -6.42 -3.50
N SER A 118 2.99 -6.65 -4.05
CA SER A 118 4.18 -5.87 -3.69
C SER A 118 4.02 -4.40 -4.09
N ALA A 119 3.58 -4.13 -5.33
CA ALA A 119 3.31 -2.75 -5.76
C ALA A 119 2.20 -2.10 -4.93
N PHE A 120 1.14 -2.85 -4.60
CA PHE A 120 0.05 -2.40 -3.72
C PHE A 120 0.57 -1.96 -2.34
N ILE A 121 1.43 -2.76 -1.69
CA ILE A 121 1.97 -2.41 -0.36
C ILE A 121 2.89 -1.19 -0.44
N GLU A 122 3.73 -1.08 -1.47
CA GLU A 122 4.58 0.10 -1.66
C GLU A 122 3.74 1.38 -1.84
N VAL A 123 2.61 1.31 -2.58
CA VAL A 123 1.66 2.43 -2.66
C VAL A 123 1.06 2.77 -1.28
N GLN A 124 0.66 1.77 -0.49
CA GLN A 124 0.12 1.99 0.85
C GLN A 124 1.18 2.62 1.78
N ALA A 125 2.45 2.23 1.65
CA ALA A 125 3.55 2.82 2.40
C ALA A 125 3.77 4.30 2.04
N LEU A 126 3.74 4.64 0.74
CA LEU A 126 3.82 6.04 0.28
C LEU A 126 2.68 6.89 0.82
N ALA A 127 1.46 6.35 0.90
CA ALA A 127 0.32 7.07 1.49
C ALA A 127 0.51 7.37 2.98
N VAL A 128 1.15 6.45 3.73
CA VAL A 128 1.48 6.67 5.14
C VAL A 128 2.56 7.74 5.29
N GLU A 129 3.59 7.73 4.45
CA GLU A 129 4.65 8.74 4.47
C GLU A 129 4.12 10.14 4.12
N ALA A 130 3.27 10.26 3.09
CA ALA A 130 2.67 11.53 2.68
C ALA A 130 1.76 12.14 3.75
N SER A 131 1.11 11.30 4.58
CA SER A 131 0.27 11.76 5.69
C SER A 131 1.07 12.26 6.90
N ARG A 132 2.40 12.06 6.93
CA ARG A 132 3.22 12.49 8.06
C ARG A 132 3.43 14.01 8.01
N PRO A 133 3.03 14.77 9.05
CA PRO A 133 3.22 16.22 9.03
C PRO A 133 4.71 16.55 8.97
N SER A 134 5.09 17.46 8.06
CA SER A 134 6.46 17.92 7.90
C SER A 134 6.96 18.76 9.09
N VAL A 135 6.04 19.23 9.94
CA VAL A 135 6.34 20.01 11.14
C VAL A 135 6.00 19.16 12.38
N PRO A 136 6.89 19.09 13.38
CA PRO A 136 6.59 18.43 14.65
C PRO A 136 5.30 19.01 15.25
N THR A 137 4.37 18.15 15.65
CA THR A 137 3.17 18.57 16.37
C THR A 137 3.58 18.92 17.80
N VAL A 138 4.07 20.15 18.00
CA VAL A 138 4.34 20.70 19.34
C VAL A 138 2.99 21.05 19.96
N ARG A 139 2.70 20.52 21.16
CA ARG A 139 1.55 20.99 21.94
C ARG A 139 1.74 22.50 22.18
N PRO A 140 0.74 23.36 21.92
CA PRO A 140 0.87 24.77 22.25
C PRO A 140 1.17 24.87 23.75
N ALA A 141 2.39 25.29 24.08
CA ALA A 141 2.70 25.73 25.43
C ALA A 141 2.06 27.11 25.55
N PRO A 142 1.18 27.36 26.54
CA PRO A 142 0.71 28.70 26.81
C PRO A 142 1.90 29.48 27.40
N ASP A 143 2.74 30.03 26.53
CA ASP A 143 3.75 31.01 26.90
C ASP A 143 3.04 32.37 27.02
N PRO A 144 3.01 32.99 28.22
CA PRO A 144 2.40 34.30 28.41
C PRO A 144 3.07 35.43 27.59
N LEU A 145 4.22 35.18 26.97
CA LEU A 145 4.92 36.10 26.06
C LEU A 145 4.62 35.83 24.58
N TYR A 146 3.84 34.79 24.25
CA TYR A 146 3.47 34.49 22.87
C TYR A 146 2.33 35.39 22.39
N GLN A 147 2.65 36.33 21.50
CA GLN A 147 1.65 37.15 20.82
C GLN A 147 1.60 36.74 19.33
N PRO A 148 0.52 36.07 18.87
CA PRO A 148 0.35 35.77 17.46
C PRO A 148 0.21 37.09 16.68
N VAL A 149 1.06 37.29 15.67
CA VAL A 149 0.94 38.44 14.76
C VAL A 149 0.15 37.98 13.54
N ALA A 150 -1.04 38.56 13.34
CA ALA A 150 -1.84 38.30 12.17
C ALA A 150 -1.23 39.02 10.96
N CYS A 151 -0.57 38.28 10.08
CA CYS A 151 -0.16 38.78 8.77
C CYS A 151 -1.37 38.71 7.84
N GLU A 152 -2.33 39.63 8.02
CA GLU A 152 -3.42 39.78 7.07
C GLU A 152 -2.87 40.41 5.79
N ASN A 153 -2.84 39.64 4.71
CA ASN A 153 -2.44 40.11 3.40
C ASN A 153 -3.69 40.73 2.75
N PHE A 154 -3.92 42.03 2.96
CA PHE A 154 -5.01 42.73 2.30
C PHE A 154 -4.71 42.82 0.81
N SER A 155 -5.55 42.18 0.00
CA SER A 155 -5.59 42.31 -1.47
C SER A 155 -6.95 42.83 -1.90
#